data_AF-D8S7C6-F1
#
_entry.id   AF-D8S7C6-F1
#
_cell.length_a   1.000
_cell.length_b   1.000
_cell.length_c   1.000
_cell.angle_alpha   90.00
_cell.angle_beta   90.00
_cell.angle_gamma   90.00
#
_symmetry.space_group_name_H-M   'P 1'
#
loop_
_entity.id
_entity.type
_entity.pdbx_description
1 polymer ?
#
loop_
_entity_poly.entity_id
_entity_poly.type
_entity_poly.pdbx_seq_one_letter_code
_entity_poly.pdbx_strand_id
1 'polypeptide(L)'
;KEPRNFRVIRDDLLHPTLGGNKIRKLDAVVPFLKDEEITDVVTCGGCQKCSCCCCSSAVACAEHGMSAHLLLRGEKLEVTTGYNLISEVYGKRTEYADRQKMFSSHMERVACSEEPVLWLNGNSITRETITPSENSKLLEPGRGRRKWAVLGEGGASGLALLGVLVRWLSENEVFERDDKIKIVVDSGTGTSAIDLALGIALLGYARWEIVGVMLSGSRDYYERQMKNLVTGFLQQF
;
A
#
# COMPACT_ATOMS: atom_id res chain seq x y z
N LYS A 1 -25.29 16.32 -29.21
CA LYS A 1 -24.33 15.61 -28.32
C LYS A 1 -24.72 15.95 -26.91
N GLU A 2 -25.09 14.97 -26.09
CA GLU A 2 -25.32 15.23 -24.66
C GLU A 2 -24.04 15.82 -24.04
N PRO A 3 -24.15 16.83 -23.17
CA PRO A 3 -22.99 17.42 -22.50
C PRO A 3 -22.34 16.36 -21.61
N ARG A 4 -21.03 16.14 -21.81
CA ARG A 4 -20.24 15.26 -20.94
C ARG A 4 -19.81 16.08 -19.73
N ASN A 5 -20.36 15.77 -18.56
CA ASN A 5 -19.92 16.35 -17.31
C ASN A 5 -18.59 15.69 -16.89
N PHE A 6 -17.53 16.50 -16.79
CA PHE A 6 -16.23 16.06 -16.32
C PHE A 6 -16.04 16.49 -14.87
N ARG A 7 -15.70 15.54 -13.99
CA ARG A 7 -15.46 15.79 -12.57
C ARG A 7 -14.11 15.20 -12.18
N VAL A 8 -13.46 15.84 -11.20
CA VAL A 8 -12.18 15.40 -10.65
C VAL A 8 -12.39 15.07 -9.19
N ILE A 9 -12.14 13.82 -8.81
CA ILE A 9 -12.10 13.41 -7.40
C ILE A 9 -10.70 13.73 -6.88
N ARG A 10 -10.64 14.63 -5.89
CA ARG A 10 -9.38 15.16 -5.35
C ARG A 10 -8.81 14.26 -4.26
N ASP A 11 -8.41 13.07 -4.69
CA ASP A 11 -7.81 12.07 -3.80
C ASP A 11 -6.50 12.54 -3.18
N ASP A 12 -5.81 13.47 -3.84
CA ASP A 12 -4.63 14.15 -3.36
C ASP A 12 -4.86 14.97 -2.07
N LEU A 13 -6.11 15.34 -1.77
CA LEU A 13 -6.47 16.09 -0.56
C LEU A 13 -6.85 15.21 0.64
N LEU A 14 -6.74 13.87 0.52
CA LEU A 14 -7.15 12.94 1.59
C LEU A 14 -6.37 13.10 2.90
N HIS A 15 -5.12 13.58 2.85
CA HIS A 15 -4.29 13.71 4.03
C HIS A 15 -3.42 14.97 3.96
N PRO A 16 -3.31 15.76 5.04
CA PRO A 16 -2.69 17.08 5.03
C PRO A 16 -1.21 17.08 4.59
N THR A 17 -0.48 15.99 4.82
CA THR A 17 0.96 15.93 4.55
C THR A 17 1.36 15.06 3.37
N LEU A 18 0.51 14.14 2.92
CA LEU A 18 0.92 13.05 2.03
C LEU A 18 -0.09 12.70 0.95
N GLY A 19 -1.38 12.91 1.23
CA GLY A 19 -2.49 12.70 0.32
C GLY A 19 -2.56 11.36 -0.41
N GLY A 20 -3.53 11.28 -1.31
CA GLY A 20 -3.52 10.40 -2.47
C GLY A 20 -3.98 8.97 -2.25
N ASN A 21 -4.03 8.27 -3.38
CA ASN A 21 -4.46 6.87 -3.52
C ASN A 21 -3.76 5.87 -2.57
N LYS A 22 -2.62 6.22 -1.97
CA LYS A 22 -1.87 5.31 -1.09
C LYS A 22 -2.36 5.36 0.36
N ILE A 23 -2.78 6.52 0.84
CA ILE A 23 -3.36 6.64 2.19
C ILE A 23 -4.68 5.91 2.24
N ARG A 24 -5.58 6.09 1.26
CA ARG A 24 -6.83 5.32 1.19
C ARG A 24 -6.60 3.79 1.29
N LYS A 25 -5.54 3.28 0.66
CA LYS A 25 -5.20 1.85 0.73
C LYS A 25 -4.70 1.44 2.11
N LEU A 26 -3.93 2.31 2.76
CA LEU A 26 -3.44 2.07 4.10
C LEU A 26 -4.56 2.17 5.13
N ASP A 27 -5.55 3.05 4.94
CA ASP A 27 -6.74 3.11 5.82
C ASP A 27 -7.48 1.77 5.88
N ALA A 28 -7.45 1.00 4.79
CA ALA A 28 -7.99 -0.36 4.74
C ALA A 28 -7.09 -1.42 5.43
N VAL A 29 -5.77 -1.22 5.40
CA VAL A 29 -4.78 -2.20 5.91
C VAL A 29 -4.46 -1.97 7.39
N VAL A 30 -4.47 -0.73 7.85
CA VAL A 30 -4.13 -0.33 9.23
C VAL A 30 -4.99 -1.01 10.29
N PRO A 31 -6.33 -1.16 10.13
CA PRO A 31 -7.15 -1.90 11.09
C PRO A 31 -6.65 -3.35 11.28
N PHE A 32 -6.34 -4.04 10.17
CA PHE A 32 -5.80 -5.39 10.22
C PHE A 32 -4.44 -5.45 10.94
N LEU A 33 -3.56 -4.46 10.72
CA LEU A 33 -2.28 -4.38 11.43
C LEU A 33 -2.45 -4.16 12.93
N LYS A 34 -3.48 -3.41 13.36
CA LYS A 34 -3.80 -3.20 14.77
C LYS A 34 -4.37 -4.47 15.41
N ASP A 35 -5.26 -5.17 14.72
CA ASP A 35 -5.86 -6.41 15.21
C ASP A 35 -4.81 -7.51 15.42
N GLU A 36 -3.77 -7.55 14.58
CA GLU A 36 -2.62 -8.46 14.72
C GLU A 36 -1.54 -7.93 15.72
N GLU A 37 -1.76 -6.75 16.30
CA GLU A 37 -0.85 -6.04 17.23
C GLU A 37 0.56 -5.82 16.65
N ILE A 38 0.63 -5.49 15.36
CA ILE A 38 1.90 -5.20 14.67
C ILE A 38 2.55 -3.95 15.26
N THR A 39 3.85 -4.03 15.54
CA THR A 39 4.62 -2.90 16.08
C THR A 39 5.50 -2.24 15.03
N ASP A 40 5.97 -3.01 14.04
CA ASP A 40 6.91 -2.55 13.03
C ASP A 40 6.45 -2.97 11.63
N VAL A 41 6.40 -2.01 10.71
CA VAL A 41 5.98 -2.22 9.31
C VAL A 41 7.14 -1.93 8.37
N VAL A 42 7.39 -2.81 7.42
CA VAL A 42 8.44 -2.69 6.42
C VAL A 42 7.83 -2.58 5.03
N THR A 43 8.30 -1.64 4.23
CA THR A 43 7.79 -1.41 2.87
C THR A 43 8.91 -1.04 1.91
N CYS A 44 8.71 -1.25 0.61
CA CYS A 44 9.70 -0.91 -0.42
C CYS A 44 9.11 -0.25 -1.67
N GLY A 45 9.99 0.38 -2.46
CA GLY A 45 9.69 0.86 -3.82
C GLY A 45 10.77 1.78 -4.41
N GLY A 46 10.57 2.35 -5.59
CA GLY A 46 11.50 3.33 -6.18
C GLY A 46 11.60 4.65 -5.39
N CYS A 47 12.72 5.36 -5.42
CA CYS A 47 12.96 6.61 -4.65
C CYS A 47 11.72 7.50 -4.46
N GLN A 48 11.00 7.90 -5.51
CA GLN A 48 9.82 8.76 -5.36
C GLN A 48 8.51 8.03 -5.02
N LYS A 49 8.32 6.80 -5.53
CA LYS A 49 7.07 6.01 -5.36
C LYS A 49 7.03 5.19 -4.07
N CYS A 50 8.18 4.69 -3.61
CA CYS A 50 8.31 4.24 -2.23
C CYS A 50 8.06 5.43 -1.36
N SER A 51 8.80 6.53 -1.50
CA SER A 51 8.67 7.62 -0.54
C SER A 51 7.24 8.12 -0.34
N CYS A 52 6.34 8.12 -1.33
CA CYS A 52 4.92 8.39 -1.03
C CYS A 52 4.20 7.27 -0.25
N CYS A 53 4.34 6.00 -0.65
CA CYS A 53 3.75 4.85 0.06
C CYS A 53 4.37 4.64 1.46
N CYS A 54 5.67 4.86 1.54
CA CYS A 54 6.58 4.68 2.65
C CYS A 54 6.39 5.81 3.67
N CYS A 55 6.25 7.06 3.22
CA CYS A 55 5.80 8.15 4.09
C CYS A 55 4.36 7.93 4.55
N SER A 56 3.46 7.47 3.68
CA SER A 56 2.06 7.23 4.06
C SER A 56 1.98 6.14 5.13
N SER A 57 2.74 5.06 4.95
CA SER A 57 2.88 4.02 5.96
C SER A 57 3.55 4.57 7.21
N ALA A 58 4.60 5.37 7.10
CA ALA A 58 5.30 5.92 8.26
C ALA A 58 4.45 6.91 9.08
N VAL A 59 3.67 7.74 8.43
CA VAL A 59 2.75 8.68 9.09
C VAL A 59 1.57 7.92 9.70
N ALA A 60 0.91 7.03 8.95
CA ALA A 60 -0.17 6.20 9.50
C ALA A 60 0.32 5.30 10.65
N CYS A 61 1.56 4.80 10.56
CA CYS A 61 2.21 4.07 11.64
C CYS A 61 2.48 4.98 12.84
N ALA A 62 3.07 6.16 12.64
CA ALA A 62 3.38 7.09 13.71
C ALA A 62 2.12 7.57 14.45
N GLU A 63 1.05 7.88 13.72
CA GLU A 63 -0.27 8.24 14.29
C GLU A 63 -0.90 7.10 15.11
N HIS A 64 -0.47 5.86 14.88
CA HIS A 64 -0.96 4.67 15.56
C HIS A 64 0.09 3.98 16.43
N GLY A 65 1.22 4.64 16.71
CA GLY A 65 2.28 4.12 17.59
C GLY A 65 3.17 3.02 17.01
N MET A 66 3.03 2.69 15.72
CA MET A 66 3.85 1.73 14.99
C MET A 66 5.13 2.38 14.44
N SER A 67 6.20 1.60 14.26
CA SER A 67 7.46 2.03 13.64
C SER A 67 7.50 1.61 12.18
N ALA A 68 7.90 2.50 11.27
CA ALA A 68 8.05 2.18 9.85
C ALA A 68 9.52 2.10 9.41
N HIS A 69 9.85 1.04 8.66
CA HIS A 69 11.15 0.79 8.05
C HIS A 69 10.99 0.86 6.53
N LEU A 70 11.74 1.77 5.90
CA LEU A 70 11.51 2.15 4.51
C LEU A 70 12.68 1.70 3.65
N LEU A 71 12.43 0.83 2.68
CA LEU A 71 13.48 0.32 1.82
C LEU A 71 13.36 0.97 0.42
N LEU A 72 14.24 1.92 0.13
CA LEU A 72 14.20 2.72 -1.09
C LEU A 72 15.03 2.04 -2.18
N ARG A 73 14.57 2.05 -3.44
CA ARG A 73 15.40 1.59 -4.58
C ARG A 73 16.05 2.76 -5.28
N GLY A 74 17.34 2.64 -5.59
CA GLY A 74 18.11 3.61 -6.36
C GLY A 74 19.40 4.01 -5.65
N GLU A 75 20.03 5.06 -6.12
CA GLU A 75 21.14 5.70 -5.41
C GLU A 75 20.60 6.72 -4.41
N LYS A 76 21.34 6.93 -3.31
CA LYS A 76 21.05 8.02 -2.39
C LYS A 76 21.26 9.34 -3.13
N LEU A 77 20.22 10.17 -3.21
CA LEU A 77 20.34 11.51 -3.77
C LEU A 77 21.24 12.34 -2.85
N GLU A 78 22.14 13.13 -3.46
CA GLU A 78 23.01 14.06 -2.75
C GLU A 78 22.21 15.14 -1.99
N VAL A 79 21.05 15.52 -2.54
CA VAL A 79 20.07 16.42 -1.91
C VAL A 79 18.71 15.73 -1.82
N THR A 80 18.21 15.54 -0.60
CA THR A 80 16.88 14.96 -0.39
C THR A 80 15.80 16.00 -0.65
N THR A 81 14.83 15.64 -1.51
CA THR A 81 13.75 16.53 -1.93
C THR A 81 12.41 15.79 -1.99
N GLY A 82 11.32 16.54 -1.86
CA GLY A 82 9.95 16.00 -1.92
C GLY A 82 9.71 14.89 -0.89
N TYR A 83 9.15 13.77 -1.34
CA TYR A 83 8.86 12.64 -0.46
C TYR A 83 10.11 12.00 0.16
N ASN A 84 11.29 12.09 -0.45
CA ASN A 84 12.51 11.53 0.16
C ASN A 84 12.86 12.26 1.47
N LEU A 85 12.66 13.58 1.52
CA LEU A 85 12.87 14.36 2.74
C LEU A 85 11.87 13.94 3.82
N ILE A 86 10.60 13.77 3.45
CA ILE A 86 9.56 13.31 4.38
C ILE A 86 9.88 11.90 4.90
N SER A 87 10.39 11.01 4.04
CA SER A 87 10.81 9.66 4.43
C SER A 87 11.96 9.67 5.43
N GLU A 88 12.89 10.62 5.35
CA GLU A 88 13.97 10.77 6.34
C GLU A 88 13.47 11.32 7.69
N VAL A 89 12.43 12.16 7.66
CA VAL A 89 11.83 12.71 8.90
C VAL A 89 11.01 11.65 9.65
N TYR A 90 10.24 10.83 8.94
CA TYR A 90 9.31 9.87 9.56
C TYR A 90 9.82 8.41 9.56
N GLY A 91 10.76 8.06 8.68
CA GLY A 91 11.29 6.70 8.54
C GLY A 91 12.50 6.45 9.43
N LYS A 92 12.55 5.30 10.10
CA LYS A 92 13.69 4.95 10.97
C LYS A 92 14.96 4.60 10.20
N ARG A 93 14.85 4.08 8.97
CA ARG A 93 15.99 3.65 8.12
C ARG A 93 15.60 3.65 6.65
N THR A 94 16.51 4.12 5.80
CA THR A 94 16.46 4.05 4.34
C THR A 94 17.62 3.21 3.82
N GLU A 95 17.34 2.00 3.33
CA GLU A 95 18.35 1.15 2.68
C GLU A 95 18.11 1.06 1.18
N TYR A 96 19.18 1.11 0.40
CA TYR A 96 19.20 1.12 -1.06
C TYR A 96 19.66 -0.23 -1.64
N ALA A 97 18.76 -1.02 -2.25
CA ALA A 97 19.06 -2.37 -2.79
C ALA A 97 17.98 -2.94 -3.76
N ASP A 98 18.14 -4.22 -4.17
CA ASP A 98 17.27 -4.99 -5.09
C ASP A 98 16.05 -5.67 -4.39
N ARG A 99 14.90 -5.76 -5.07
CA ARG A 99 13.52 -5.98 -4.57
C ARG A 99 13.33 -7.09 -3.52
N GLN A 100 13.65 -8.33 -3.85
CA GLN A 100 13.34 -9.48 -2.98
C GLN A 100 14.45 -9.71 -1.94
N LYS A 101 15.71 -9.60 -2.38
CA LYS A 101 16.86 -9.71 -1.49
C LYS A 101 16.84 -8.64 -0.40
N MET A 102 16.34 -7.45 -0.70
CA MET A 102 16.19 -6.34 0.24
C MET A 102 15.26 -6.68 1.42
N PHE A 103 14.09 -7.27 1.15
CA PHE A 103 13.19 -7.66 2.24
C PHE A 103 13.80 -8.78 3.08
N SER A 104 14.27 -9.86 2.45
CA SER A 104 14.86 -11.00 3.16
C SER A 104 16.10 -10.57 3.98
N SER A 105 17.05 -9.85 3.38
CA SER A 105 18.26 -9.41 4.08
C SER A 105 18.01 -8.35 5.14
N HIS A 106 16.96 -7.54 5.02
CA HIS A 106 16.58 -6.60 6.08
C HIS A 106 15.87 -7.35 7.22
N MET A 107 14.97 -8.27 6.91
CA MET A 107 14.32 -9.11 7.92
C MET A 107 15.32 -10.00 8.66
N GLU A 108 16.29 -10.62 7.99
CA GLU A 108 17.39 -11.38 8.63
C GLU A 108 18.24 -10.56 9.61
N ARG A 109 18.25 -9.22 9.46
CA ARG A 109 18.98 -8.30 10.32
C ARG A 109 18.15 -7.79 11.49
N VAL A 110 16.82 -7.72 11.35
CA VAL A 110 15.95 -6.99 12.28
C VAL A 110 14.90 -7.89 12.95
N ALA A 111 14.52 -9.01 12.33
CA ALA A 111 13.61 -9.98 12.92
C ALA A 111 14.30 -10.70 14.09
N CYS A 112 13.62 -10.77 15.24
CA CYS A 112 14.02 -11.60 16.36
C CYS A 112 13.38 -12.99 16.23
N SER A 113 14.08 -14.02 16.71
CA SER A 113 13.73 -15.44 16.56
C SER A 113 12.37 -15.87 17.15
N GLU A 114 11.65 -15.01 17.86
CA GLU A 114 10.50 -15.41 18.69
C GLU A 114 9.12 -15.15 18.05
N GLU A 115 9.00 -14.25 17.05
CA GLU A 115 7.71 -13.90 16.43
C GLU A 115 7.72 -14.07 14.90
N PRO A 116 6.63 -14.61 14.31
CA PRO A 116 6.50 -14.71 12.86
C PRO A 116 6.31 -13.34 12.21
N VAL A 117 6.93 -13.13 11.06
CA VAL A 117 6.75 -11.96 10.20
C VAL A 117 5.50 -12.16 9.35
N LEU A 118 4.58 -11.18 9.36
CA LEU A 118 3.43 -11.15 8.47
C LEU A 118 3.81 -10.54 7.12
N TRP A 119 3.76 -11.32 6.06
CA TRP A 119 3.94 -10.84 4.71
C TRP A 119 2.59 -10.57 4.06
N LEU A 120 2.32 -9.29 3.80
CA LEU A 120 1.13 -8.84 3.09
C LEU A 120 1.46 -8.74 1.60
N ASN A 121 1.44 -9.90 0.94
CA ASN A 121 1.64 -10.01 -0.49
C ASN A 121 0.31 -9.84 -1.23
N GLY A 122 0.40 -9.62 -2.55
CA GLY A 122 -0.79 -9.41 -3.38
C GLY A 122 -1.74 -10.62 -3.41
N ASN A 123 -1.23 -11.84 -3.30
CA ASN A 123 -2.00 -13.08 -3.46
C ASN A 123 -2.34 -13.79 -2.14
N SER A 124 -1.63 -13.54 -1.04
CA SER A 124 -1.88 -14.16 0.25
C SER A 124 -1.22 -13.38 1.39
N ILE A 125 -1.74 -13.58 2.61
CA ILE A 125 -1.06 -13.21 3.85
C ILE A 125 -0.31 -14.44 4.35
N THR A 126 1.02 -14.39 4.37
CA THR A 126 1.85 -15.51 4.85
C THR A 126 2.55 -15.12 6.15
N ARG A 127 2.52 -16.03 7.12
CA ARG A 127 3.28 -15.90 8.37
C ARG A 127 4.56 -16.72 8.23
N GLU A 128 5.71 -16.07 8.33
CA GLU A 128 7.01 -16.73 8.18
C GLU A 128 7.92 -16.38 9.36
N THR A 129 8.44 -17.40 10.03
CA THR A 129 9.45 -17.22 11.08
C THR A 129 10.82 -17.13 10.42
N ILE A 130 11.48 -15.98 10.54
CA ILE A 130 12.79 -15.75 9.94
C ILE A 130 13.85 -15.92 11.02
N THR A 131 14.75 -16.89 10.83
CA THR A 131 15.92 -17.06 11.69
C THR A 131 16.94 -15.95 11.41
N PRO A 132 17.35 -15.15 12.41
CA PRO A 132 18.32 -14.08 12.22
C PRO A 132 19.71 -14.63 11.86
N SER A 133 20.45 -13.89 11.04
CA SER A 133 21.87 -14.21 10.75
C SER A 133 22.77 -13.84 11.93
N GLU A 134 23.91 -14.53 12.09
CA GLU A 134 24.91 -14.31 13.17
C GLU A 134 25.46 -12.87 13.22
N ASN A 135 25.28 -12.08 12.16
CA ASN A 135 25.70 -10.68 12.05
C ASN A 135 24.59 -9.66 12.39
N SER A 136 23.47 -10.11 12.95
CA SER A 136 22.41 -9.22 13.43
C SER A 136 22.91 -8.38 14.61
N LYS A 137 23.39 -7.16 14.30
CA LYS A 137 23.58 -6.13 15.32
C LYS A 137 22.20 -5.83 15.91
N LEU A 138 21.92 -6.45 17.05
CA LEU A 138 20.81 -6.16 17.95
C LEU A 138 20.58 -4.65 17.99
N LEU A 139 19.45 -4.22 17.43
CA LEU A 139 19.12 -2.81 17.36
C LEU A 139 18.07 -2.44 18.39
N GLU A 140 18.57 -1.66 19.35
CA GLU A 140 17.90 -1.02 20.47
C GLU A 140 17.40 -2.02 21.53
N PRO A 141 18.23 -2.33 22.55
CA PRO A 141 17.75 -2.98 23.77
C PRO A 141 16.77 -2.02 24.47
N GLY A 142 15.49 -2.41 24.60
CA GLY A 142 14.54 -1.67 25.44
C GLY A 142 13.13 -1.44 24.88
N ARG A 143 12.82 -1.81 23.63
CA ARG A 143 11.41 -1.92 23.18
C ARG A 143 10.96 -3.36 23.36
N GLY A 144 9.79 -3.57 23.96
CA GLY A 144 9.20 -4.89 24.23
C GLY A 144 8.95 -5.75 22.98
N ARG A 145 8.13 -6.79 23.11
CA ARG A 145 7.80 -7.75 22.05
C ARG A 145 7.44 -7.03 20.74
N ARG A 146 8.23 -7.25 19.68
CA ARG A 146 8.02 -6.62 18.36
C ARG A 146 7.40 -7.61 17.40
N LYS A 147 6.32 -7.19 16.73
CA LYS A 147 5.66 -7.94 15.66
C LYS A 147 5.84 -7.19 14.35
N TRP A 148 6.22 -7.92 13.31
CA TRP A 148 6.66 -7.35 12.03
C TRP A 148 5.65 -7.64 10.93
N ALA A 149 5.35 -6.62 10.13
CA ALA A 149 4.59 -6.78 8.89
C ALA A 149 5.36 -6.22 7.68
N VAL A 150 5.35 -6.94 6.56
CA VAL A 150 5.93 -6.51 5.29
C VAL A 150 4.82 -6.17 4.31
N LEU A 151 4.80 -4.93 3.85
CA LEU A 151 3.89 -4.44 2.81
C LEU A 151 4.57 -4.45 1.45
N GLY A 152 3.91 -5.08 0.47
CA GLY A 152 4.31 -5.04 -0.92
C GLY A 152 4.36 -3.62 -1.50
N GLU A 153 5.14 -3.46 -2.58
CA GLU A 153 5.35 -2.16 -3.24
C GLU A 153 4.02 -1.46 -3.58
N GLY A 154 3.90 -0.20 -3.15
CA GLY A 154 2.74 0.63 -3.44
C GLY A 154 1.45 0.20 -2.72
N GLY A 155 1.55 -0.60 -1.65
CA GLY A 155 0.40 -1.05 -0.85
C GLY A 155 -0.49 -2.02 -1.61
N ALA A 156 0.09 -2.83 -2.50
CA ALA A 156 -0.63 -3.84 -3.26
C ALA A 156 -0.88 -5.08 -2.39
N SER A 157 -2.06 -5.17 -1.79
CA SER A 157 -2.54 -6.31 -1.00
C SER A 157 -4.04 -6.53 -1.25
N GLY A 158 -4.54 -7.74 -1.03
CA GLY A 158 -5.99 -8.02 -1.02
C GLY A 158 -6.75 -7.14 -0.03
N LEU A 159 -6.15 -6.85 1.14
CA LEU A 159 -6.71 -5.95 2.16
C LEU A 159 -6.95 -4.53 1.64
N ALA A 160 -6.20 -4.10 0.62
CA ALA A 160 -6.30 -2.76 0.05
C ALA A 160 -7.47 -2.62 -0.95
N LEU A 161 -8.27 -3.68 -1.17
CA LEU A 161 -9.38 -3.72 -2.13
C LEU A 161 -10.77 -3.56 -1.49
N LEU A 162 -10.89 -2.91 -0.32
CA LEU A 162 -12.17 -2.76 0.38
C LEU A 162 -13.23 -1.92 -0.35
N GLY A 163 -12.91 -1.32 -1.50
CA GLY A 163 -13.87 -0.59 -2.34
C GLY A 163 -14.39 0.70 -1.71
N VAL A 164 -13.67 1.25 -0.72
CA VAL A 164 -14.12 2.38 0.12
C VAL A 164 -14.48 3.60 -0.72
N LEU A 165 -13.73 3.88 -1.80
CA LEU A 165 -14.02 5.02 -2.66
C LEU A 165 -15.33 4.85 -3.44
N VAL A 166 -15.65 3.66 -3.95
CA VAL A 166 -16.91 3.45 -4.69
C VAL A 166 -18.09 3.63 -3.75
N ARG A 167 -18.00 3.09 -2.53
CA ARG A 167 -19.01 3.29 -1.51
C ARG A 167 -19.22 4.77 -1.22
N TRP A 168 -18.15 5.51 -0.95
CA TRP A 168 -18.22 6.95 -0.71
C TRP A 168 -18.82 7.72 -1.90
N LEU A 169 -18.41 7.39 -3.14
CA LEU A 169 -18.97 8.00 -4.34
C LEU A 169 -20.47 7.74 -4.47
N SER A 170 -20.92 6.55 -4.07
CA SER A 170 -22.32 6.17 -4.16
C SER A 170 -23.22 6.75 -3.06
N GLU A 171 -22.65 7.08 -1.91
CA GLU A 171 -23.34 7.76 -0.82
C GLU A 171 -23.38 9.28 -1.02
N ASN A 172 -22.63 9.80 -2.01
CA ASN A 172 -22.57 11.20 -2.34
C ASN A 172 -23.80 11.61 -3.19
N GLU A 173 -24.47 12.70 -2.82
CA GLU A 173 -25.66 13.24 -3.51
C GLU A 173 -25.41 13.60 -4.99
N VAL A 174 -24.15 13.62 -5.42
CA VAL A 174 -23.75 13.98 -6.79
C VAL A 174 -23.96 12.86 -7.81
N PHE A 175 -23.99 11.59 -7.38
CA PHE A 175 -24.05 10.44 -8.28
C PHE A 175 -25.22 9.52 -7.94
N GLU A 176 -26.09 9.29 -8.91
CA GLU A 176 -27.20 8.35 -8.75
C GLU A 176 -26.77 6.93 -9.15
N ARG A 177 -27.46 5.93 -8.59
CA ARG A 177 -27.17 4.52 -8.85
C ARG A 177 -27.26 4.14 -10.33
N ASP A 178 -28.22 4.72 -11.03
CA ASP A 178 -28.49 4.43 -12.45
C ASP A 178 -27.76 5.37 -13.41
N ASP A 179 -26.89 6.26 -12.90
CA ASP A 179 -26.06 7.11 -13.74
C ASP A 179 -25.08 6.28 -14.58
N LYS A 180 -24.89 6.73 -15.83
CA LYS A 180 -23.85 6.18 -16.70
C LYS A 180 -22.53 6.88 -16.41
N ILE A 181 -21.75 6.31 -15.49
CA ILE A 181 -20.50 6.90 -15.02
C ILE A 181 -19.31 6.18 -15.65
N LYS A 182 -18.33 6.96 -16.10
CA LYS A 182 -17.03 6.46 -16.52
C LYS A 182 -15.94 7.03 -15.61
N ILE A 183 -15.37 6.17 -14.80
CA ILE A 183 -14.26 6.51 -13.91
C ILE A 183 -12.95 6.24 -14.66
N VAL A 184 -12.04 7.21 -14.65
CA VAL A 184 -10.72 7.07 -15.26
C VAL A 184 -9.68 7.24 -14.15
N VAL A 185 -8.77 6.27 -14.03
CA VAL A 185 -7.76 6.25 -12.96
C VAL A 185 -6.40 5.85 -13.51
N ASP A 186 -5.33 6.45 -13.00
CA ASP A 186 -3.97 6.03 -13.30
C ASP A 186 -3.66 4.67 -12.65
N SER A 187 -2.90 3.84 -13.34
CA SER A 187 -2.61 2.47 -12.89
C SER A 187 -1.12 2.20 -12.93
N GLY A 188 -0.44 2.42 -11.81
CA GLY A 188 0.94 1.98 -11.59
C GLY A 188 1.01 0.47 -11.30
N THR A 189 0.53 0.07 -10.11
CA THR A 189 0.52 -1.33 -9.65
C THR A 189 -0.79 -2.07 -9.95
N GLY A 190 -1.79 -1.42 -10.55
CA GLY A 190 -3.13 -2.01 -10.76
C GLY A 190 -4.10 -1.82 -9.60
N THR A 191 -3.60 -1.76 -8.35
CA THR A 191 -4.44 -1.89 -7.15
C THR A 191 -5.61 -0.90 -7.08
N SER A 192 -5.42 0.38 -7.43
CA SER A 192 -6.52 1.37 -7.36
C SER A 192 -7.62 1.07 -8.38
N ALA A 193 -7.25 0.66 -9.59
CA ALA A 193 -8.23 0.34 -10.63
C ALA A 193 -9.00 -0.94 -10.28
N ILE A 194 -8.30 -1.94 -9.70
CA ILE A 194 -8.92 -3.20 -9.27
C ILE A 194 -9.86 -2.97 -8.08
N ASP A 195 -9.45 -2.15 -7.10
CA ASP A 195 -10.26 -1.77 -5.94
C ASP A 195 -11.59 -1.12 -6.38
N LEU A 196 -11.52 -0.16 -7.30
CA LEU A 196 -12.71 0.48 -7.87
C LEU A 196 -13.56 -0.49 -8.68
N ALA A 197 -12.95 -1.35 -9.50
CA ALA A 197 -13.68 -2.36 -10.27
C ALA A 197 -14.44 -3.33 -9.35
N LEU A 198 -13.77 -3.78 -8.29
CA LEU A 198 -14.34 -4.71 -7.32
C LEU A 198 -15.46 -4.04 -6.52
N GLY A 199 -15.29 -2.80 -6.07
CA GLY A 199 -16.34 -2.04 -5.38
C GLY A 199 -17.59 -1.82 -6.24
N ILE A 200 -17.42 -1.51 -7.53
CA ILE A 200 -18.53 -1.39 -8.48
C ILE A 200 -19.29 -2.72 -8.61
N ALA A 201 -18.56 -3.83 -8.75
CA ALA A 201 -19.14 -5.16 -8.87
C ALA A 201 -19.88 -5.60 -7.60
N LEU A 202 -19.29 -5.40 -6.42
CA LEU A 202 -19.86 -5.79 -5.13
C LEU A 202 -21.11 -4.98 -4.76
N LEU A 203 -21.16 -3.69 -5.10
CA LEU A 203 -22.30 -2.83 -4.81
C LEU A 203 -23.39 -2.86 -5.91
N GLY A 204 -23.13 -3.54 -7.02
CA GLY A 204 -24.09 -3.72 -8.11
C GLY A 204 -24.34 -2.48 -8.95
N TYR A 205 -23.33 -1.63 -9.17
CA TYR A 205 -23.43 -0.45 -10.05
C TYR A 205 -23.17 -0.83 -11.51
N ALA A 206 -24.12 -1.53 -12.14
CA ALA A 206 -23.94 -2.10 -13.49
C ALA A 206 -23.70 -1.07 -14.61
N ARG A 207 -24.03 0.21 -14.37
CA ARG A 207 -23.85 1.32 -15.33
C ARG A 207 -22.56 2.11 -15.13
N TRP A 208 -21.77 1.74 -14.13
CA TRP A 208 -20.49 2.37 -13.84
C TRP A 208 -19.36 1.57 -14.49
N GLU A 209 -18.50 2.25 -15.23
CA GLU A 209 -17.37 1.67 -15.94
C GLU A 209 -16.07 2.27 -15.40
N ILE A 210 -15.07 1.42 -15.14
CA ILE A 210 -13.73 1.83 -14.72
C ILE A 210 -12.73 1.63 -15.86
N VAL A 211 -11.95 2.66 -16.15
CA VAL A 211 -10.87 2.64 -17.14
C VAL A 211 -9.55 2.94 -16.45
N GLY A 212 -8.72 1.91 -16.30
CA GLY A 212 -7.35 2.05 -15.79
C GLY A 212 -6.38 2.45 -16.90
N VAL A 213 -5.68 3.57 -16.73
CA VAL A 213 -4.63 4.03 -17.64
C VAL A 213 -3.28 3.45 -17.21
N MET A 214 -2.77 2.47 -17.97
CA MET A 214 -1.52 1.77 -17.67
C MET A 214 -0.31 2.71 -17.77
N LEU A 215 0.54 2.76 -16.74
CA LEU A 215 1.68 3.67 -16.69
C LEU A 215 3.03 3.04 -17.06
N SER A 216 3.25 1.76 -16.71
CA SER A 216 4.59 1.15 -16.85
C SER A 216 4.61 -0.36 -17.05
N GLY A 217 3.48 -1.06 -16.83
CA GLY A 217 3.40 -2.51 -16.98
C GLY A 217 2.87 -2.95 -18.35
N SER A 218 3.14 -4.20 -18.72
CA SER A 218 2.44 -4.86 -19.83
C SER A 218 1.01 -5.23 -19.42
N ARG A 219 0.13 -5.47 -20.40
CA ARG A 219 -1.23 -5.96 -20.14
C ARG A 219 -1.23 -7.22 -19.28
N ASP A 220 -0.37 -8.19 -19.61
CA ASP A 220 -0.22 -9.44 -18.86
C ASP A 220 0.17 -9.21 -17.39
N TYR A 221 0.99 -8.19 -17.12
CA TYR A 221 1.33 -7.82 -15.75
C TYR A 221 0.08 -7.39 -14.98
N TYR A 222 -0.76 -6.51 -15.54
CA TYR A 222 -1.98 -6.06 -14.87
C TYR A 222 -3.03 -7.18 -14.74
N GLU A 223 -3.15 -8.07 -15.73
CA GLU A 223 -4.04 -9.22 -15.64
C GLU A 223 -3.61 -10.20 -14.54
N ARG A 224 -2.31 -10.46 -14.40
CA ARG A 224 -1.78 -11.26 -13.27
C ARG A 224 -1.97 -10.54 -11.93
N GLN A 225 -1.72 -9.23 -11.87
CA GLN A 225 -1.95 -8.45 -10.64
C GLN A 225 -3.42 -8.49 -10.22
N MET A 226 -4.35 -8.34 -11.16
CA MET A 226 -5.78 -8.47 -10.90
C MET A 226 -6.13 -9.84 -10.32
N LYS A 227 -5.70 -10.93 -10.96
CA LYS A 227 -5.94 -12.30 -10.46
C LYS A 227 -5.39 -12.48 -9.05
N ASN A 228 -4.15 -12.04 -8.81
CA ASN A 228 -3.51 -12.17 -7.51
C ASN A 228 -4.25 -11.38 -6.43
N LEU A 229 -4.51 -10.09 -6.65
CA LEU A 229 -5.13 -9.22 -5.66
C LEU A 229 -6.58 -9.62 -5.35
N VAL A 230 -7.35 -10.02 -6.37
CA VAL A 230 -8.72 -10.53 -6.17
C VAL A 230 -8.71 -11.87 -5.42
N THR A 231 -7.77 -12.77 -5.74
CA THR A 231 -7.61 -14.02 -4.99
C THR A 231 -7.26 -13.75 -3.53
N GLY A 232 -6.34 -12.82 -3.27
CA GLY A 232 -5.97 -12.42 -1.91
C GLY A 232 -7.15 -11.80 -1.14
N PHE A 233 -7.98 -10.99 -1.81
CA PHE A 233 -9.21 -10.45 -1.22
C PHE A 233 -10.22 -11.55 -0.85
N LEU A 234 -10.51 -12.47 -1.77
CA LEU A 234 -11.45 -13.58 -1.55
C LEU A 234 -10.98 -14.61 -0.49
N GLN A 235 -9.69 -14.64 -0.18
CA GLN A 235 -9.17 -15.47 0.90
C GLN A 235 -9.33 -14.83 2.29
N GLN A 236 -9.55 -13.51 2.33
CA GLN A 236 -9.66 -12.72 3.56
C GLN A 236 -11.10 -12.41 3.93
N PHE A 237 -11.99 -12.28 2.94
CA PHE A 237 -13.41 -11.92 3.07
C PHE A 237 -14.28 -12.93 2.33
#